data_AF-A0A6L7A3I0-F1
#
_entry.id   AF-A0A6L7A3I0-F1
#
_cell.length_a   1.000
_cell.length_b   1.000
_cell.length_c   1.000
_cell.angle_alpha   90.00
_cell.angle_beta   90.00
_cell.angle_gamma   90.00
#
_symmetry.space_group_name_H-M   'P 1'
#
loop_
_entity.id
_entity.type
_entity.pdbx_description
1 polymer ?
#
loop_
_entity_poly.entity_id
_entity_poly.type
_entity_poly.pdbx_seq_one_letter_code
_entity_poly.pdbx_strand_id
1 'polypeptide(L)'
;GDMQPSDSATWGVAELQHEGGDTFMGHQEILGTRPLPPLRMPFRDVIGRVEQALVSAGWQVERRGDDLQFLWVNQAVAIGDNLEADLGQVYNITANLSVISFDDAIKIGRIVREQVQVGRVITFGGLLTDSQRILDAAESKEGRFIGINAPRSGAYDNGFQVVHMGYGVDEKVQVPQKLYEAGVPTVLVGKVADIVSNPYGVSWQNLVDSQRIMDITLDEFNTHPTAFICINIQETDLAGHAEDVARYA
;
A
#
# COMPACT_ATOMS: atom_id res chain seq x y z
N GLY A 1 -35.76 -3.00 1.44
CA GLY A 1 -36.54 -4.12 1.99
C GLY A 1 -35.69 -4.75 3.06
N ASP A 2 -36.18 -4.84 4.28
CA ASP A 2 -35.35 -5.30 5.40
C ASP A 2 -35.03 -6.79 5.21
N MET A 3 -33.76 -7.07 4.93
CA MET A 3 -33.23 -8.43 4.90
C MET A 3 -33.45 -9.06 6.28
N GLN A 4 -34.25 -10.13 6.33
CA GLN A 4 -34.48 -10.88 7.55
C GLN A 4 -33.33 -11.87 7.76
N PRO A 5 -32.79 -12.01 8.99
CA PRO A 5 -31.81 -13.04 9.29
C PRO A 5 -32.35 -14.43 8.94
N SER A 6 -31.53 -15.27 8.30
CA SER A 6 -31.90 -16.66 8.05
C SER A 6 -31.65 -17.51 9.30
N ASP A 7 -32.61 -18.35 9.67
CA ASP A 7 -32.49 -19.32 10.76
C ASP A 7 -31.36 -20.34 10.55
N SER A 8 -30.89 -20.49 9.30
CA SER A 8 -29.79 -21.40 8.93
C SER A 8 -28.44 -20.70 8.78
N ALA A 9 -28.36 -19.39 8.99
CA ALA A 9 -27.13 -18.61 8.83
C ALA A 9 -26.53 -18.22 10.18
N THR A 10 -25.20 -18.17 10.26
CA THR A 10 -24.51 -17.51 11.37
C THR A 10 -24.31 -16.04 11.02
N TRP A 11 -24.65 -15.15 11.94
CA TRP A 11 -24.44 -13.71 11.80
C TRP A 11 -23.78 -13.17 13.07
N GLY A 12 -23.06 -12.06 12.92
CA GLY A 12 -22.34 -11.43 14.00
C GLY A 12 -21.70 -10.12 13.55
N VAL A 13 -21.05 -9.45 14.49
CA VAL A 13 -20.24 -8.26 14.25
C VAL A 13 -18.85 -8.49 14.82
N ALA A 14 -17.84 -7.90 14.19
CA ALA A 14 -16.47 -7.91 14.68
C ALA A 14 -16.08 -6.48 15.07
N GLU A 15 -15.44 -6.33 16.23
CA GLU A 15 -14.78 -5.07 16.59
C GLU A 15 -13.47 -4.95 15.80
N LEU A 16 -13.12 -3.73 15.41
CA LEU A 16 -11.89 -3.46 14.66
C LEU A 16 -10.72 -3.30 15.63
N GLN A 17 -9.62 -4.03 15.40
CA GLN A 17 -8.38 -3.81 16.13
C GLN A 17 -7.55 -2.68 15.52
N HIS A 18 -7.55 -2.52 14.20
CA HIS A 18 -6.86 -1.39 13.56
C HIS A 18 -7.51 -0.05 13.91
N GLU A 19 -6.70 1.02 13.90
CA GLU A 19 -7.19 2.38 14.13
C GLU A 19 -7.68 3.03 12.83
N GLY A 20 -8.83 3.71 12.89
CA GLY A 20 -9.40 4.45 11.76
C GLY A 20 -10.22 3.59 10.80
N GLY A 21 -10.53 4.14 9.62
CA GLY A 21 -11.28 3.47 8.55
C GLY A 21 -10.42 3.20 7.32
N ASP A 22 -9.22 2.64 7.49
CA ASP A 22 -8.29 2.39 6.39
C ASP A 22 -8.55 1.03 5.73
N THR A 23 -8.97 1.05 4.46
CA THR A 23 -9.18 -0.16 3.65
C THR A 23 -7.98 -1.09 3.66
N PHE A 24 -6.75 -0.57 3.61
CA PHE A 24 -5.55 -1.40 3.63
C PHE A 24 -5.45 -2.18 4.95
N MET A 25 -5.39 -1.50 6.10
CA MET A 25 -5.22 -2.18 7.39
C MET A 25 -6.38 -3.11 7.74
N GLY A 26 -7.62 -2.74 7.40
CA GLY A 26 -8.78 -3.62 7.60
C GLY A 26 -8.64 -4.96 6.88
N HIS A 27 -8.15 -4.95 5.63
CA HIS A 27 -7.91 -6.20 4.89
C HIS A 27 -6.73 -6.99 5.44
N GLN A 28 -5.66 -6.32 5.90
CA GLN A 28 -4.55 -7.03 6.56
C GLN A 28 -5.04 -7.74 7.83
N GLU A 29 -5.90 -7.09 8.63
CA GLU A 29 -6.49 -7.64 9.85
C GLU A 29 -7.36 -8.87 9.55
N ILE A 30 -8.28 -8.75 8.59
CA ILE A 30 -9.16 -9.84 8.15
C ILE A 30 -8.34 -11.08 7.75
N LEU A 31 -7.18 -10.88 7.12
CA LEU A 31 -6.34 -11.95 6.62
C LEU A 31 -5.26 -12.41 7.61
N GLY A 32 -5.32 -12.00 8.86
CA GLY A 32 -4.52 -12.58 9.95
C GLY A 32 -3.32 -11.76 10.40
N THR A 33 -3.11 -10.56 9.85
CA THR A 33 -2.19 -9.60 10.48
C THR A 33 -2.78 -9.12 11.79
N ARG A 34 -1.94 -8.97 12.82
CA ARG A 34 -2.32 -8.29 14.06
C ARG A 34 -1.94 -6.81 13.93
N PRO A 35 -2.89 -5.88 13.73
CA PRO A 35 -2.56 -4.46 13.56
C PRO A 35 -1.85 -3.92 14.78
N LEU A 36 -0.83 -3.09 14.53
CA LEU A 36 -0.15 -2.30 15.55
C LEU A 36 -0.53 -0.83 15.37
N PRO A 37 -0.75 -0.07 16.47
CA PRO A 37 -1.09 1.33 16.37
C PRO A 37 0.08 2.10 15.73
N PRO A 38 -0.13 2.75 14.57
CA PRO A 38 0.94 3.47 13.89
C PRO A 38 1.26 4.78 14.61
N LEU A 39 2.50 5.23 14.51
CA LEU A 39 2.90 6.53 15.02
C LEU A 39 2.72 7.62 13.95
N ARG A 40 2.22 8.78 14.36
CA ARG A 40 2.30 10.01 13.55
C ARG A 40 3.63 10.69 13.81
N MET A 41 4.53 10.67 12.83
CA MET A 41 5.84 11.28 12.98
C MET A 41 6.41 11.76 11.63
N PRO A 42 6.97 12.98 11.56
CA PRO A 42 7.60 13.48 10.34
C PRO A 42 8.88 12.70 10.02
N PHE A 43 9.23 12.63 8.74
CA PHE A 43 10.40 11.86 8.30
C PHE A 43 11.73 12.35 8.92
N ARG A 44 11.84 13.65 9.22
CA ARG A 44 13.01 14.23 9.93
C ARG A 44 13.35 13.56 11.26
N ASP A 45 12.36 12.99 11.94
CA ASP A 45 12.56 12.35 13.25
C ASP A 45 13.17 10.95 13.09
N VAL A 46 13.12 10.36 11.89
CA VAL A 46 13.65 9.02 11.58
C VAL A 46 14.80 9.02 10.56
N ILE A 47 15.07 10.16 9.91
CA ILE A 47 15.99 10.26 8.78
C ILE A 47 17.37 9.65 9.05
N GLY A 48 17.92 9.86 10.25
CA GLY A 48 19.25 9.35 10.61
C GLY A 48 19.35 7.83 10.67
N ARG A 49 18.35 7.14 11.26
CA ARG A 49 18.34 5.67 11.31
C ARG A 49 18.08 5.06 9.94
N VAL A 50 17.21 5.69 9.14
CA VAL A 50 16.90 5.25 7.77
C VAL A 50 18.14 5.38 6.88
N GLU A 51 18.82 6.52 6.92
CA GLU A 51 20.07 6.76 6.20
C GLU A 51 21.13 5.71 6.57
N GLN A 52 21.36 5.49 7.87
CA GLN A 52 22.34 4.51 8.32
C GLN A 52 22.03 3.09 7.83
N ALA A 53 20.77 2.68 7.86
CA ALA A 53 20.35 1.36 7.39
C ALA A 53 20.56 1.20 5.87
N LEU A 54 20.23 2.23 5.09
CA LEU A 54 20.44 2.24 3.63
C LEU A 54 21.93 2.20 3.27
N VAL A 55 22.76 3.01 3.92
CA VAL A 55 24.22 3.00 3.72
C VAL A 55 24.81 1.63 4.10
N SER A 56 24.36 1.05 5.21
CA SER A 56 24.81 -0.29 5.65
C SER A 56 24.40 -1.40 4.67
N ALA A 57 23.30 -1.22 3.95
CA ALA A 57 22.86 -2.10 2.87
C ALA A 57 23.56 -1.84 1.52
N GLY A 58 24.49 -0.87 1.47
CA GLY A 58 25.31 -0.58 0.28
C GLY A 58 24.73 0.46 -0.66
N TRP A 59 23.68 1.19 -0.28
CA TRP A 59 23.09 2.25 -1.09
C TRP A 59 23.88 3.56 -0.93
N GLN A 60 24.02 4.33 -2.01
CA GLN A 60 24.55 5.70 -1.97
C GLN A 60 23.43 6.64 -1.53
N VAL A 61 23.60 7.29 -0.38
CA VAL A 61 22.57 8.16 0.21
C VAL A 61 23.13 9.57 0.40
N GLU A 62 22.32 10.56 0.04
CA GLU A 62 22.56 11.98 0.28
C GLU A 62 21.35 12.58 0.99
N ARG A 63 21.57 13.54 1.89
CA ARG A 63 20.48 14.38 2.40
C ARG A 63 20.31 15.59 1.49
N ARG A 64 19.07 15.89 1.10
CA ARG A 64 18.73 17.03 0.25
C ARG A 64 17.65 17.89 0.90
N GLY A 65 17.77 19.20 0.74
CA GLY A 65 16.96 20.23 1.43
C GLY A 65 17.79 21.05 2.42
N ASP A 66 17.19 22.12 2.92
CA ASP A 66 17.81 23.06 3.86
C ASP A 66 17.55 22.60 5.32
N ASP A 67 16.68 23.31 6.05
CA ASP A 67 16.30 23.00 7.45
C ASP A 67 15.54 21.68 7.57
N LEU A 68 14.72 21.36 6.55
CA LEU A 68 14.07 20.06 6.40
C LEU A 68 14.75 19.31 5.26
N GLN A 69 15.01 18.03 5.51
CA GLN A 69 15.75 17.18 4.58
C GLN A 69 14.99 15.90 4.25
N PHE A 70 15.10 15.48 3.01
CA PHE A 70 14.71 14.15 2.53
C PHE A 70 15.97 13.37 2.13
N LEU A 71 15.87 12.05 1.97
CA LEU A 71 17.00 11.26 1.47
C LEU A 71 16.90 11.10 -0.04
N TRP A 72 18.04 11.25 -0.70
CA TRP A 72 18.24 11.03 -2.12
C TRP A 72 19.20 9.86 -2.32
N VAL A 73 18.72 8.82 -2.97
CA VAL A 73 19.40 7.52 -3.06
C VAL A 73 19.70 7.17 -4.50
N ASN A 74 20.97 6.80 -4.77
CA ASN A 74 21.47 6.36 -6.08
C ASN A 74 21.07 7.28 -7.26
N GLN A 75 20.95 8.59 -7.03
CA GLN A 75 20.52 9.56 -8.05
C GLN A 75 19.16 9.26 -8.71
N ALA A 76 18.30 8.47 -8.05
CA ALA A 76 17.05 8.00 -8.64
C ALA A 76 15.86 7.97 -7.68
N VAL A 77 16.09 7.88 -6.37
CA VAL A 77 15.01 7.63 -5.40
C VAL A 77 15.01 8.69 -4.30
N ALA A 78 13.88 9.36 -4.12
CA ALA A 78 13.65 10.27 -3.02
C ALA A 78 12.82 9.59 -1.91
N ILE A 79 13.21 9.80 -0.65
CA ILE A 79 12.54 9.26 0.53
C ILE A 79 12.16 10.41 1.46
N GLY A 80 10.87 10.59 1.69
CA GLY A 80 10.35 11.66 2.56
C GLY A 80 8.92 11.44 3.00
N ASP A 81 8.35 12.46 3.61
CA ASP A 81 6.94 12.49 3.99
C ASP A 81 6.02 12.38 2.76
N ASN A 82 4.90 11.69 2.90
CA ASN A 82 3.80 11.81 1.96
C ASN A 82 3.10 13.15 2.22
N LEU A 83 2.95 13.97 1.18
CA LEU A 83 2.35 15.30 1.27
C LEU A 83 0.90 15.35 0.77
N GLU A 84 0.38 14.25 0.25
CA GLU A 84 -0.96 14.12 -0.34
C GLU A 84 -2.00 13.59 0.65
N ALA A 85 -1.58 12.69 1.54
CA ALA A 85 -2.38 12.14 2.63
C ALA A 85 -2.20 12.95 3.92
N ASP A 86 -2.85 12.49 4.99
CA ASP A 86 -2.64 13.03 6.34
C ASP A 86 -1.16 13.02 6.73
N LEU A 87 -0.63 14.21 7.04
CA LEU A 87 0.79 14.41 7.31
C LEU A 87 1.29 13.58 8.48
N GLY A 88 2.49 13.00 8.32
CA GLY A 88 3.17 12.20 9.33
C GLY A 88 2.65 10.77 9.48
N GLN A 89 1.70 10.32 8.67
CA GLN A 89 1.21 8.93 8.68
C GLN A 89 1.84 8.02 7.63
N VAL A 90 2.40 8.60 6.56
CA VAL A 90 2.91 7.86 5.41
C VAL A 90 4.22 8.45 4.94
N TYR A 91 5.16 7.59 4.56
CA TYR A 91 6.38 7.97 3.84
C TYR A 91 6.34 7.48 2.41
N ASN A 92 6.80 8.32 1.50
CA ASN A 92 6.88 8.02 0.07
C ASN A 92 8.33 7.73 -0.32
N ILE A 93 8.49 6.69 -1.12
CA ILE A 93 9.72 6.32 -1.82
C ILE A 93 9.44 6.56 -3.30
N THR A 94 9.81 7.74 -3.79
CA THR A 94 9.52 8.18 -5.16
C THR A 94 10.72 7.90 -6.06
N ALA A 95 10.57 7.00 -7.03
CA ALA A 95 11.65 6.52 -7.88
C ALA A 95 11.52 6.96 -9.35
N ASN A 96 12.66 7.25 -9.97
CA ASN A 96 12.79 7.30 -11.42
C ASN A 96 13.13 5.91 -11.98
N LEU A 97 12.13 5.22 -12.53
CA LEU A 97 12.25 3.85 -13.04
C LEU A 97 13.03 3.73 -14.36
N SER A 98 13.42 4.86 -14.96
CA SER A 98 14.37 4.88 -16.08
C SER A 98 15.82 4.69 -15.64
N VAL A 99 16.11 4.89 -14.34
CA VAL A 99 17.48 4.84 -13.76
C VAL A 99 17.65 3.65 -12.82
N ILE A 100 16.60 3.26 -12.10
CA ILE A 100 16.61 2.13 -11.16
C ILE A 100 15.47 1.16 -11.47
N SER A 101 15.70 -0.14 -11.23
CA SER A 101 14.62 -1.13 -11.33
C SER A 101 13.59 -0.93 -10.22
N PHE A 102 12.33 -1.31 -10.49
CA PHE A 102 11.31 -1.25 -9.45
C PHE A 102 11.59 -2.23 -8.30
N ASP A 103 12.18 -3.39 -8.58
CA ASP A 103 12.61 -4.36 -7.56
C ASP A 103 13.64 -3.76 -6.60
N ASP A 104 14.60 -2.98 -7.10
CA ASP A 104 15.57 -2.30 -6.25
C ASP A 104 14.95 -1.15 -5.46
N ALA A 105 14.00 -0.41 -6.05
CA ALA A 105 13.20 0.56 -5.31
C ALA A 105 12.40 -0.11 -4.16
N ILE A 106 11.84 -1.30 -4.40
CA ILE A 106 11.15 -2.10 -3.36
C ILE A 106 12.13 -2.51 -2.26
N LYS A 107 13.37 -2.92 -2.58
CA LYS A 107 14.38 -3.24 -1.56
C LYS A 107 14.69 -2.03 -0.68
N ILE A 108 14.85 -0.84 -1.27
CA ILE A 108 15.01 0.42 -0.53
C ILE A 108 13.79 0.65 0.37
N GLY A 109 12.57 0.53 -0.17
CA GLY A 109 11.34 0.69 0.59
C GLY A 109 11.20 -0.27 1.76
N ARG A 110 11.61 -1.53 1.60
CA ARG A 110 11.62 -2.54 2.68
C ARG A 110 12.57 -2.15 3.82
N ILE A 111 13.77 -1.66 3.49
CA ILE A 111 14.72 -1.14 4.49
C ILE A 111 14.08 0.02 5.25
N VAL A 112 13.50 1.01 4.55
CA VAL A 112 12.81 2.14 5.19
C VAL A 112 11.69 1.63 6.11
N ARG A 113 10.89 0.66 5.64
CA ARG A 113 9.76 0.10 6.38
C ARG A 113 10.19 -0.54 7.71
N GLU A 114 11.27 -1.31 7.70
CA GLU A 114 11.85 -1.93 8.91
C GLU A 114 12.33 -0.89 9.92
N GLN A 115 12.71 0.29 9.45
CA GLN A 115 13.22 1.36 10.30
C GLN A 115 12.13 2.29 10.84
N VAL A 116 10.85 2.17 10.45
CA VAL A 116 9.85 3.20 10.77
C VAL A 116 8.55 2.62 11.29
N GLN A 117 7.76 3.44 12.00
CA GLN A 117 6.52 3.02 12.67
C GLN A 117 5.28 3.80 12.17
N VAL A 118 5.44 4.61 11.12
CA VAL A 118 4.31 5.26 10.44
C VAL A 118 3.44 4.22 9.75
N GLY A 119 2.14 4.51 9.58
CA GLY A 119 1.15 3.55 9.08
C GLY A 119 1.53 2.89 7.77
N ARG A 120 2.13 3.64 6.85
CA ARG A 120 2.51 3.10 5.53
C ARG A 120 3.82 3.66 4.99
N VAL A 121 4.58 2.82 4.30
CA VAL A 121 5.65 3.22 3.38
C VAL A 121 5.16 2.83 2.00
N ILE A 122 5.11 3.80 1.09
CA ILE A 122 4.65 3.57 -0.28
C ILE A 122 5.85 3.72 -1.20
N THR A 123 6.20 2.64 -1.88
CA THR A 123 7.24 2.67 -2.92
C THR A 123 6.57 2.76 -4.27
N PHE A 124 6.89 3.80 -5.03
CA PHE A 124 6.32 3.98 -6.35
C PHE A 124 7.28 4.73 -7.27
N GLY A 125 6.99 4.70 -8.56
CA GLY A 125 7.75 5.45 -9.54
C GLY A 125 7.16 5.32 -10.93
N GLY A 126 7.71 6.11 -11.85
CA GLY A 126 7.40 6.06 -13.28
C GLY A 126 8.66 6.19 -14.12
N LEU A 127 8.51 6.11 -15.43
CA LEU A 127 9.59 6.29 -16.41
C LEU A 127 9.80 7.79 -16.68
N LEU A 128 10.70 8.42 -15.93
CA LEU A 128 11.04 9.84 -16.10
C LEU A 128 12.27 9.98 -17.01
N THR A 129 12.31 11.03 -17.81
CA THR A 129 13.46 11.36 -18.65
C THR A 129 14.64 11.92 -17.84
N ASP A 130 14.36 12.52 -16.68
CA ASP A 130 15.36 13.15 -15.81
C ASP A 130 14.94 13.04 -14.34
N SER A 131 15.86 12.57 -13.49
CA SER A 131 15.68 12.49 -12.04
C SER A 131 15.57 13.88 -11.39
N GLN A 132 16.07 14.93 -12.03
CA GLN A 132 15.95 16.31 -11.54
C GLN A 132 14.49 16.73 -11.32
N ARG A 133 13.54 16.18 -12.10
CA ARG A 133 12.10 16.44 -11.90
C ARG A 133 11.59 16.02 -10.51
N ILE A 134 12.15 14.96 -9.93
CA ILE A 134 11.81 14.53 -8.56
C ILE A 134 12.34 15.56 -7.56
N LEU A 135 13.60 16.00 -7.74
CA LEU A 135 14.23 17.00 -6.87
C LEU A 135 13.51 18.35 -6.93
N ASP A 136 13.15 18.81 -8.13
CA ASP A 136 12.40 20.06 -8.35
C ASP A 136 10.97 19.97 -7.81
N ALA A 137 10.45 18.75 -7.64
CA ALA A 137 9.16 18.47 -7.02
C ALA A 137 9.21 18.36 -5.49
N ALA A 138 10.37 18.56 -4.87
CA ALA A 138 10.46 18.62 -3.42
C ALA A 138 9.67 19.81 -2.86
N GLU A 139 8.92 19.56 -1.79
CA GLU A 139 8.10 20.55 -1.11
C GLU A 139 8.17 20.35 0.41
N SER A 140 7.99 21.45 1.14
CA SER A 140 7.80 21.42 2.59
C SER A 140 6.41 21.90 2.96
N LYS A 141 5.79 21.24 3.95
CA LYS A 141 4.49 21.63 4.52
C LYS A 141 4.61 21.86 6.02
N GLU A 142 3.89 22.86 6.51
CA GLU A 142 3.77 23.22 7.94
C GLU A 142 5.11 23.46 8.65
N GLY A 143 6.19 23.75 7.92
CA GLY A 143 7.53 23.89 8.48
C GLY A 143 8.06 22.64 9.19
N ARG A 144 7.44 21.47 8.97
CA ARG A 144 7.75 20.23 9.69
C ARG A 144 7.92 19.00 8.78
N PHE A 145 7.21 18.96 7.66
CA PHE A 145 7.18 17.82 6.75
C PHE A 145 7.85 18.18 5.43
N ILE A 146 8.63 17.25 4.88
CA ILE A 146 9.27 17.42 3.57
C ILE A 146 9.15 16.13 2.76
N GLY A 147 8.78 16.27 1.50
CA GLY A 147 8.55 15.15 0.61
C GLY A 147 8.49 15.59 -0.84
N ILE A 148 8.09 14.68 -1.70
CA ILE A 148 7.95 14.93 -3.14
C ILE A 148 6.47 15.09 -3.48
N ASN A 149 6.14 16.17 -4.17
CA ASN A 149 4.85 16.31 -4.84
C ASN A 149 4.82 15.36 -6.04
N ALA A 150 4.19 14.19 -5.86
CA ALA A 150 4.28 13.12 -6.85
C ALA A 150 3.66 13.49 -8.22
N PRO A 151 2.50 14.17 -8.29
CA PRO A 151 1.98 14.69 -9.55
C PRO A 151 2.96 15.64 -10.25
N ARG A 152 3.57 16.59 -9.52
CA ARG A 152 4.52 17.55 -10.11
C ARG A 152 5.80 16.88 -10.60
N SER A 153 6.25 15.82 -9.93
CA SER A 153 7.45 15.07 -10.33
C SER A 153 7.30 14.35 -11.67
N GLY A 154 6.08 14.04 -12.09
CA GLY A 154 5.79 13.22 -13.27
C GLY A 154 5.88 11.70 -13.02
N ALA A 155 6.00 11.26 -11.77
CA ALA A 155 6.05 9.84 -11.41
C ALA A 155 4.79 9.05 -11.81
N TYR A 156 3.65 9.73 -11.97
CA TYR A 156 2.40 9.13 -12.40
C TYR A 156 2.20 9.15 -13.93
N ASP A 157 3.05 9.84 -14.69
CA ASP A 157 2.80 10.15 -16.10
C ASP A 157 2.90 8.91 -17.01
N ASN A 158 3.90 8.05 -16.79
CA ASN A 158 4.17 6.90 -17.65
C ASN A 158 4.86 5.77 -16.88
N GLY A 159 4.49 4.52 -17.18
CA GLY A 159 5.11 3.32 -16.59
C GLY A 159 4.98 3.25 -15.07
N PHE A 160 3.88 3.79 -14.52
CA PHE A 160 3.64 3.86 -13.08
C PHE A 160 3.61 2.46 -12.44
N GLN A 161 4.35 2.31 -11.35
CA GLN A 161 4.35 1.11 -10.51
C GLN A 161 4.31 1.52 -9.04
N VAL A 162 3.63 0.73 -8.20
CA VAL A 162 3.43 1.03 -6.77
C VAL A 162 3.33 -0.23 -5.93
N VAL A 163 3.89 -0.18 -4.72
CA VAL A 163 3.76 -1.18 -3.65
C VAL A 163 3.52 -0.45 -2.32
N HIS A 164 2.56 -0.94 -1.55
CA HIS A 164 2.22 -0.45 -0.22
C HIS A 164 2.76 -1.39 0.87
N MET A 165 3.48 -0.82 1.85
CA MET A 165 4.05 -1.57 2.97
C MET A 165 3.52 -1.02 4.30
N GLY A 166 2.65 -1.80 4.95
CA GLY A 166 2.03 -1.43 6.23
C GLY A 166 2.92 -1.68 7.44
N TYR A 167 2.74 -0.89 8.50
CA TYR A 167 3.37 -1.19 9.79
C TYR A 167 2.72 -2.41 10.45
N GLY A 168 3.56 -3.35 10.91
CA GLY A 168 3.09 -4.59 11.54
C GLY A 168 2.52 -5.63 10.58
N VAL A 169 2.54 -5.37 9.27
CA VAL A 169 2.11 -6.33 8.25
C VAL A 169 3.23 -7.32 7.97
N ASP A 170 2.97 -8.60 8.23
CA ASP A 170 3.82 -9.73 7.86
C ASP A 170 3.00 -10.68 7.00
N GLU A 171 3.30 -10.74 5.70
CA GLU A 171 2.63 -11.65 4.76
C GLU A 171 2.77 -13.13 5.19
N LYS A 172 3.80 -13.47 5.97
CA LYS A 172 4.07 -14.86 6.36
C LYS A 172 3.08 -15.42 7.37
N VAL A 173 2.37 -14.55 8.09
CA VAL A 173 1.33 -14.94 9.04
C VAL A 173 -0.06 -14.91 8.42
N GLN A 174 -0.20 -14.38 7.21
CA GLN A 174 -1.50 -14.18 6.57
C GLN A 174 -2.07 -15.45 5.94
N VAL A 175 -3.38 -15.45 5.77
CA VAL A 175 -4.16 -16.54 5.18
C VAL A 175 -3.57 -17.02 3.86
N PRO A 176 -3.20 -16.17 2.87
CA PRO A 176 -2.62 -16.66 1.62
C PRO A 176 -1.35 -17.51 1.82
N GLN A 177 -0.42 -17.07 2.68
CA GLN A 177 0.78 -17.84 2.99
C GLN A 177 0.45 -19.15 3.71
N LYS A 178 -0.43 -19.10 4.72
CA LYS A 178 -0.76 -20.28 5.52
C LYS A 178 -1.49 -21.35 4.72
N LEU A 179 -2.34 -20.94 3.78
CA LEU A 179 -3.02 -21.86 2.87
C LEU A 179 -2.07 -22.43 1.83
N TYR A 180 -1.13 -21.64 1.30
CA TYR A 180 -0.06 -22.16 0.45
C TYR A 180 0.77 -23.24 1.15
N GLU A 181 1.19 -22.99 2.40
CA GLU A 181 1.91 -23.98 3.23
C GLU A 181 1.11 -25.28 3.44
N ALA A 182 -0.23 -25.19 3.40
CA ALA A 182 -1.15 -26.32 3.52
C ALA A 182 -1.56 -26.94 2.16
N GLY A 183 -1.07 -26.42 1.03
CA GLY A 183 -1.43 -26.88 -0.31
C GLY A 183 -2.85 -26.51 -0.76
N VAL A 184 -3.44 -25.47 -0.18
CA VAL A 184 -4.77 -24.95 -0.54
C VAL A 184 -4.62 -23.74 -1.47
N PRO A 185 -5.20 -23.76 -2.69
CA PRO A 185 -5.16 -22.63 -3.60
C PRO A 185 -5.87 -21.39 -3.04
N THR A 186 -5.32 -20.22 -3.36
CA THR A 186 -5.84 -18.92 -2.94
C THR A 186 -6.12 -18.04 -4.16
N VAL A 187 -7.32 -17.47 -4.19
CA VAL A 187 -7.78 -16.56 -5.24
C VAL A 187 -8.21 -15.24 -4.59
N LEU A 188 -7.57 -14.14 -4.98
CA LEU A 188 -7.92 -12.79 -4.54
C LEU A 188 -8.49 -12.01 -5.72
N VAL A 189 -9.65 -11.36 -5.54
CA VAL A 189 -10.34 -10.64 -6.63
C VAL A 189 -10.75 -9.23 -6.20
N GLY A 190 -10.42 -8.23 -7.02
CA GLY A 190 -10.73 -6.83 -6.72
C GLY A 190 -9.71 -6.21 -5.78
N LYS A 191 -10.14 -5.23 -4.98
CA LYS A 191 -9.24 -4.40 -4.16
C LYS A 191 -8.33 -5.21 -3.23
N VAL A 192 -8.81 -6.34 -2.71
CA VAL A 192 -8.01 -7.24 -1.87
C VAL A 192 -6.78 -7.77 -2.61
N ALA A 193 -6.87 -8.03 -3.91
CA ALA A 193 -5.74 -8.46 -4.75
C ALA A 193 -4.69 -7.35 -4.95
N ASP A 194 -5.09 -6.08 -4.82
CA ASP A 194 -4.19 -4.92 -4.96
C ASP A 194 -3.40 -4.63 -3.68
N ILE A 195 -3.94 -5.02 -2.52
CA ILE A 195 -3.40 -4.62 -1.21
C ILE A 195 -2.84 -5.78 -0.38
N VAL A 196 -3.08 -7.03 -0.79
CA VAL A 196 -2.63 -8.23 -0.08
C VAL A 196 -1.71 -9.05 -0.98
N SER A 197 -0.58 -9.48 -0.40
CA SER A 197 0.38 -10.36 -1.07
C SER A 197 -0.21 -11.76 -1.28
N ASN A 198 -0.11 -12.28 -2.50
CA ASN A 198 -0.55 -13.63 -2.86
C ASN A 198 0.37 -14.26 -3.93
N PRO A 199 1.68 -14.41 -3.63
CA PRO A 199 2.68 -14.79 -4.64
C PRO A 199 2.53 -16.23 -5.17
N TYR A 200 1.78 -17.08 -4.48
CA TYR A 200 1.58 -18.49 -4.81
C TYR A 200 0.14 -18.81 -5.26
N GLY A 201 -0.70 -17.79 -5.41
CA GLY A 201 -2.11 -17.92 -5.82
C GLY A 201 -2.44 -17.12 -7.06
N VAL A 202 -3.73 -16.96 -7.31
CA VAL A 202 -4.27 -16.13 -8.41
C VAL A 202 -4.74 -14.80 -7.85
N SER A 203 -4.35 -13.70 -8.50
CA SER A 203 -4.75 -12.34 -8.09
C SER A 203 -5.31 -11.57 -9.28
N TRP A 204 -6.58 -11.22 -9.20
CA TRP A 204 -7.28 -10.40 -10.18
C TRP A 204 -7.31 -8.94 -9.73
N GLN A 205 -6.23 -8.24 -10.08
CA GLN A 205 -5.95 -6.85 -9.68
C GLN A 205 -6.66 -5.81 -10.57
N ASN A 206 -6.75 -4.58 -10.08
CA ASN A 206 -7.30 -3.41 -10.80
C ASN A 206 -8.75 -3.59 -11.28
N LEU A 207 -9.58 -4.27 -10.47
CA LEU A 207 -11.01 -4.46 -10.75
C LEU A 207 -11.88 -3.60 -9.83
N VAL A 208 -12.75 -2.78 -10.42
CA VAL A 208 -13.69 -1.91 -9.70
C VAL A 208 -15.14 -2.35 -9.92
N ASP A 209 -15.51 -2.70 -11.15
CA ASP A 209 -16.87 -3.06 -11.55
C ASP A 209 -17.38 -4.31 -10.80
N SER A 210 -18.49 -4.15 -10.06
CA SER A 210 -19.02 -5.21 -9.19
C SER A 210 -19.46 -6.43 -9.99
N GLN A 211 -20.11 -6.23 -11.14
CA GLN A 211 -20.58 -7.34 -11.97
C GLN A 211 -19.40 -8.18 -12.47
N ARG A 212 -18.34 -7.53 -12.96
CA ARG A 212 -17.14 -8.21 -13.42
C ARG A 212 -16.45 -9.01 -12.31
N ILE A 213 -16.39 -8.47 -11.09
CA ILE A 213 -15.85 -9.17 -9.92
C ILE A 213 -16.70 -10.41 -9.61
N MET A 214 -18.03 -10.29 -9.64
CA MET A 214 -18.94 -11.40 -9.40
C MET A 214 -18.83 -12.50 -10.47
N ASP A 215 -18.69 -12.12 -11.75
CA ASP A 215 -18.48 -13.07 -12.85
C ASP A 215 -17.19 -13.86 -12.66
N ILE A 216 -16.07 -13.18 -12.37
CA ILE A 216 -14.77 -13.83 -12.10
C ILE A 216 -14.88 -14.75 -10.88
N THR A 217 -15.56 -14.29 -9.82
CA THR A 217 -15.75 -15.09 -8.60
C THR A 217 -16.49 -16.40 -8.92
N LEU A 218 -17.53 -16.35 -9.75
CA LEU A 218 -18.28 -17.52 -10.17
C LEU A 218 -17.43 -18.48 -11.01
N ASP A 219 -16.64 -17.96 -11.94
CA ASP A 219 -15.74 -18.76 -12.76
C ASP A 219 -14.69 -19.49 -11.91
N GLU A 220 -14.07 -18.79 -10.96
CA GLU A 220 -13.08 -19.34 -10.03
C GLU A 220 -13.70 -20.40 -9.09
N PHE A 221 -14.91 -20.12 -8.58
CA PHE A 221 -15.67 -21.07 -7.77
C PHE A 221 -15.97 -22.38 -8.51
N ASN A 222 -16.32 -22.30 -9.80
CA ASN A 222 -16.61 -23.48 -10.62
C ASN A 222 -15.34 -24.21 -11.08
N THR A 223 -14.20 -23.51 -11.15
CA THR A 223 -12.92 -24.07 -11.60
C THR A 223 -12.24 -24.91 -10.53
N HIS A 224 -12.30 -24.46 -9.26
CA HIS A 224 -11.56 -25.09 -8.18
C HIS A 224 -12.45 -26.00 -7.32
N PRO A 225 -12.12 -27.30 -7.17
CA PRO A 225 -12.86 -28.18 -6.25
C PRO A 225 -12.64 -27.81 -4.78
N THR A 226 -11.52 -27.16 -4.46
CA THR A 226 -11.20 -26.63 -3.13
C THR A 226 -10.30 -25.41 -3.31
N ALA A 227 -10.73 -24.26 -2.81
CA ALA A 227 -9.97 -23.03 -2.83
C ALA A 227 -10.45 -22.09 -1.72
N PHE A 228 -9.58 -21.15 -1.34
CA PHE A 228 -9.97 -19.94 -0.62
C PHE A 228 -10.12 -18.81 -1.62
N ILE A 229 -11.33 -18.27 -1.75
CA ILE A 229 -11.64 -17.15 -2.62
C ILE A 229 -12.01 -15.95 -1.74
N CYS A 230 -11.23 -14.88 -1.83
CA CYS A 230 -11.50 -13.63 -1.13
C CYS A 230 -11.74 -12.52 -2.14
N ILE A 231 -12.90 -11.88 -2.02
CA ILE A 231 -13.39 -10.88 -2.97
C ILE A 231 -13.62 -9.56 -2.22
N ASN A 232 -13.31 -8.45 -2.89
CA ASN A 232 -13.71 -7.13 -2.38
C ASN A 232 -14.50 -6.36 -3.44
N ILE A 233 -15.73 -6.01 -3.09
CA ILE A 233 -16.58 -5.09 -3.85
C ILE A 233 -16.34 -3.66 -3.32
N GLN A 234 -15.79 -2.77 -4.14
CA GLN A 234 -15.40 -1.41 -3.72
C GLN A 234 -16.35 -0.30 -4.17
N GLU A 235 -17.39 -0.60 -4.95
CA GLU A 235 -18.29 0.45 -5.46
C GLU A 235 -19.11 1.13 -4.35
N THR A 236 -19.42 0.42 -3.26
CA THR A 236 -20.07 0.99 -2.07
C THR A 236 -19.17 1.98 -1.35
N ASP A 237 -17.88 1.67 -1.22
CA ASP A 237 -16.86 2.58 -0.69
C ASP A 237 -16.71 3.84 -1.55
N LEU A 238 -16.67 3.68 -2.89
CA LEU A 238 -16.64 4.80 -3.83
C LEU A 238 -17.90 5.67 -3.77
N ALA A 239 -19.08 5.06 -3.61
CA ALA A 239 -20.33 5.78 -3.42
C ALA A 239 -20.32 6.58 -2.09
N GLY A 240 -19.76 5.98 -1.02
CA GLY A 240 -19.55 6.64 0.26
C GLY A 240 -18.65 7.88 0.15
N HIS A 241 -17.51 7.77 -0.54
CA HIS A 241 -16.62 8.90 -0.80
C HIS A 241 -17.26 10.00 -1.65
N ALA A 242 -18.17 9.65 -2.55
CA ALA A 242 -18.92 10.60 -3.38
C ALA A 242 -20.14 11.19 -2.65
N GLU A 243 -20.43 10.76 -1.42
CA GLU A 243 -21.64 11.09 -0.67
C GLU A 243 -22.94 10.78 -1.46
N ASP A 244 -22.92 9.74 -2.30
CA ASP A 244 -24.02 9.37 -3.18
C ASP A 244 -24.84 8.20 -2.60
N VAL A 245 -25.91 8.54 -1.90
CA VAL A 245 -26.83 7.58 -1.27
C VAL A 245 -27.54 6.69 -2.29
N ALA A 246 -27.86 7.22 -3.48
CA ALA A 246 -28.58 6.48 -4.50
C ALA A 246 -27.70 5.43 -5.17
N ARG A 247 -26.41 5.72 -5.35
CA ARG A 247 -25.42 4.76 -5.83
C ARG A 247 -25.05 3.72 -4.78
N TYR A 248 -25.12 4.07 -3.49
CA TYR A 248 -24.78 3.15 -2.40
C TYR A 248 -25.84 2.04 -2.22
N ALA A 249 -27.13 2.38 -2.38
CA ALA A 249 -28.28 1.52 -2.08
C ALA A 249 -28.53 0.43 -3.14
#